data_AF-A0A7X8GR23-F1
#
_entry.id   AF-A0A7X8GR23-F1
#
_cell.length_a   1.000
_cell.length_b   1.000
_cell.length_c   1.000
_cell.angle_alpha   90.00
_cell.angle_beta   90.00
_cell.angle_gamma   90.00
#
_symmetry.space_group_name_H-M   'P 1'
#
loop_
_entity.id
_entity.type
_entity.pdbx_description
1 polymer ?
#
loop_
_entity_poly.entity_id
_entity_poly.type
_entity_poly.pdbx_seq_one_letter_code
_entity_poly.pdbx_strand_id
1 'polypeptide(L)'
;MKSKIQLIFSIFLLSFVYAHKPLEDNVKSSDYRNALKIENPDVSYVVYHEVSDSHPRIWLRLEAEKDYRLYISLGVPVINRLKNYRPAVALVGPGLPESKLPFKIPPSSGAILFETDSIINPEFFHEPITNTDSWIYIKKWITLPQSGTYYIVGYHPKDEPGKLWVAPGTKEQWGIGDIFRLPSIIKPVRQFHEVY
;
A
#
# COMPACT_ATOMS: atom_id res chain seq x y z
N MET A 1 36.84 15.94 48.86
CA MET A 1 36.12 16.80 47.91
C MET A 1 35.62 15.95 46.76
N LYS A 2 34.30 15.90 46.56
CA LYS A 2 33.63 15.12 45.52
C LYS A 2 33.52 15.97 44.25
N SER A 3 33.84 15.41 43.09
CA SER A 3 33.18 15.78 41.84
C SER A 3 32.95 14.50 41.06
N LYS A 4 31.70 14.04 41.04
CA LYS A 4 31.22 13.00 40.14
C LYS A 4 30.73 13.72 38.88
N ILE A 5 31.37 13.48 37.76
CA ILE A 5 30.86 13.86 36.44
C ILE A 5 29.67 12.93 36.16
N GLN A 6 28.45 13.45 36.22
CA GLN A 6 27.27 12.76 35.68
C GLN A 6 27.19 13.05 34.19
N LEU A 7 27.54 12.05 33.39
CA LEU A 7 27.23 12.03 31.96
C LEU A 7 25.72 11.74 31.84
N ILE A 8 24.94 12.75 31.44
CA ILE A 8 23.53 12.57 31.11
C ILE A 8 23.47 11.87 29.75
N PHE A 9 23.18 10.58 29.76
CA PHE A 9 22.86 9.83 28.54
C PHE A 9 21.42 10.20 28.14
N SER A 10 21.28 11.21 27.29
CA SER A 10 19.99 11.56 26.70
C SER A 10 19.65 10.48 25.67
N ILE A 11 18.95 9.45 26.12
CA ILE A 11 18.36 8.43 25.25
C ILE A 11 17.28 9.15 24.44
N PHE A 12 17.61 9.52 23.20
CA PHE A 12 16.60 9.77 22.19
C PHE A 12 15.85 8.46 22.00
N LEU A 13 14.63 8.40 22.53
CA LEU A 13 13.62 7.42 22.13
C LEU A 13 13.37 7.65 20.63
N LEU A 14 14.12 6.94 19.80
CA LEU A 14 13.82 6.74 18.39
C LEU A 14 12.50 5.96 18.36
N SER A 15 11.39 6.68 18.32
CA SER A 15 10.13 6.15 17.82
C SER A 15 10.42 5.62 16.42
N PHE A 16 10.39 4.31 16.25
CA PHE A 16 10.58 3.68 14.94
C PHE A 16 9.54 4.28 13.98
N VAL A 17 10.04 5.00 12.98
CA VAL A 17 9.24 5.81 12.06
C VAL A 17 8.69 4.93 10.94
N TYR A 18 7.51 5.35 10.48
CA TYR A 18 6.55 4.59 9.72
C TYR A 18 6.94 4.44 8.23
N ALA A 19 7.99 3.68 7.93
CA ALA A 19 8.30 3.37 6.54
C ALA A 19 7.60 2.07 6.12
N HIS A 20 7.18 2.00 4.86
CA HIS A 20 6.66 0.78 4.27
C HIS A 20 7.69 0.21 3.29
N LYS A 21 7.83 -1.12 3.22
CA LYS A 21 8.80 -1.78 2.32
C LYS A 21 8.32 -1.70 0.86
N PRO A 22 9.02 -0.99 -0.05
CA PRO A 22 8.64 -0.95 -1.46
C PRO A 22 8.91 -2.30 -2.12
N LEU A 23 7.94 -2.81 -2.88
CA LEU A 23 8.14 -3.91 -3.81
C LEU A 23 8.24 -3.34 -5.23
N GLU A 24 9.28 -3.71 -5.98
CA GLU A 24 9.47 -3.25 -7.36
C GLU A 24 8.38 -3.82 -8.29
N ASP A 25 7.74 -2.94 -9.06
CA ASP A 25 6.69 -3.24 -10.04
C ASP A 25 7.28 -3.71 -11.39
N ASN A 26 8.22 -4.65 -11.35
CA ASN A 26 8.86 -5.15 -12.57
C ASN A 26 7.92 -6.13 -13.33
N VAL A 27 6.98 -5.56 -14.10
CA VAL A 27 6.50 -6.02 -15.42
C VAL A 27 5.63 -7.30 -15.49
N LYS A 28 5.06 -7.83 -14.39
CA LYS A 28 4.21 -9.04 -14.52
C LYS A 28 2.83 -8.98 -13.89
N SER A 29 2.56 -8.10 -12.95
CA SER A 29 1.30 -8.13 -12.20
C SER A 29 0.12 -7.45 -12.93
N SER A 30 -0.11 -7.76 -14.20
CA SER A 30 -1.22 -7.22 -15.00
C SER A 30 -2.55 -7.94 -14.78
N ASP A 31 -2.50 -9.20 -14.31
CA ASP A 31 -3.67 -10.03 -14.02
C ASP A 31 -3.45 -10.94 -12.80
N TYR A 32 -4.53 -11.62 -12.41
CA TYR A 32 -4.54 -12.51 -11.24
C TYR A 32 -3.57 -13.70 -11.33
N ARG A 33 -3.08 -14.08 -12.51
CA ARG A 33 -2.15 -15.21 -12.70
C ARG A 33 -0.72 -14.83 -12.38
N ASN A 34 -0.40 -13.55 -12.48
CA ASN A 34 0.94 -13.01 -12.28
C ASN A 34 1.00 -11.98 -11.15
N ALA A 35 -0.01 -11.98 -10.28
CA ALA A 35 -0.12 -11.08 -9.14
C ALA A 35 1.10 -11.16 -8.21
N LEU A 36 1.52 -10.01 -7.70
CA LEU A 36 2.60 -9.87 -6.73
C LEU A 36 2.22 -10.54 -5.41
N LYS A 37 2.96 -11.57 -5.02
CA LYS A 37 2.67 -12.32 -3.79
C LYS A 37 3.07 -11.53 -2.54
N ILE A 38 2.14 -11.40 -1.60
CA ILE A 38 2.34 -10.85 -0.26
C ILE A 38 2.49 -12.02 0.71
N GLU A 39 3.71 -12.25 1.18
CA GLU A 39 4.02 -13.39 2.07
C GLU A 39 3.45 -13.22 3.48
N ASN A 40 3.42 -12.00 4.01
CA ASN A 40 2.88 -11.70 5.32
C ASN A 40 1.92 -10.51 5.27
N PRO A 41 0.60 -10.75 5.15
CA PRO A 41 -0.39 -9.68 5.00
C PRO A 41 -0.59 -8.83 6.27
N ASP A 42 -0.04 -9.24 7.42
CA ASP A 42 -0.01 -8.39 8.62
C ASP A 42 1.02 -7.27 8.49
N VAL A 43 2.11 -7.49 7.74
CA VAL A 43 3.21 -6.55 7.58
C VAL A 43 2.80 -5.44 6.63
N SER A 44 3.06 -4.19 7.01
CA SER A 44 2.75 -3.01 6.23
C SER A 44 3.74 -2.87 5.06
N TYR A 45 3.45 -3.59 3.97
CA TYR A 45 4.09 -3.39 2.68
C TYR A 45 3.38 -2.25 1.95
N VAL A 46 4.13 -1.36 1.27
CA VAL A 46 3.52 -0.43 0.32
C VAL A 46 4.01 -0.81 -1.06
N VAL A 47 3.04 -1.00 -1.95
CA VAL A 47 3.30 -1.21 -3.36
C VAL A 47 2.92 0.06 -4.08
N TYR A 48 3.94 0.76 -4.58
CA TYR A 48 3.79 1.94 -5.42
C TYR A 48 3.56 1.51 -6.86
N HIS A 49 2.61 2.14 -7.54
CA HIS A 49 2.22 1.77 -8.89
C HIS A 49 1.94 3.02 -9.72
N GLU A 50 2.53 3.07 -10.91
CA GLU A 50 2.24 4.08 -11.92
C GLU A 50 1.25 3.49 -12.94
N VAL A 51 0.02 3.97 -12.86
CA VAL A 51 -1.06 3.57 -13.77
C VAL A 51 -0.77 4.15 -15.15
N SER A 52 -0.75 3.30 -16.15
CA SER A 52 -0.58 3.66 -17.56
C SER A 52 -1.29 2.65 -18.46
N ASP A 53 -1.41 2.93 -19.76
CA ASP A 53 -2.03 2.01 -20.73
C ASP A 53 -1.38 0.62 -20.73
N SER A 54 -0.06 0.57 -20.51
CA SER A 54 0.71 -0.69 -20.46
C SER A 54 0.65 -1.39 -19.11
N HIS A 55 0.38 -0.64 -18.04
CA HIS A 55 0.31 -1.12 -16.65
C HIS A 55 -0.91 -0.48 -15.97
N PRO A 56 -2.15 -0.90 -16.33
CA PRO A 56 -3.36 -0.20 -15.90
C PRO A 56 -3.75 -0.50 -14.44
N ARG A 57 -3.11 -1.50 -13.82
CA ARG A 57 -3.46 -2.00 -12.50
C ARG A 57 -2.30 -2.77 -11.87
N ILE A 58 -2.29 -2.79 -10.54
CA ILE A 58 -1.45 -3.65 -9.72
C ILE A 58 -2.30 -4.73 -9.04
N TRP A 59 -1.83 -5.97 -9.04
CA TRP A 59 -2.50 -7.09 -8.37
C TRP A 59 -1.60 -7.62 -7.25
N LEU A 60 -2.10 -7.58 -6.03
CA LEU A 60 -1.44 -8.20 -4.88
C LEU A 60 -2.18 -9.49 -4.56
N ARG A 61 -1.47 -10.60 -4.39
CA ARG A 61 -2.04 -11.89 -3.99
C ARG A 61 -1.62 -12.23 -2.57
N LEU A 62 -2.58 -12.67 -1.75
CA LEU A 62 -2.30 -13.26 -0.44
C LEU A 62 -3.12 -14.54 -0.24
N GLU A 63 -2.62 -15.41 0.61
CA GLU A 63 -3.40 -16.52 1.16
C GLU A 63 -3.90 -16.11 2.55
N ALA A 64 -5.16 -16.40 2.86
CA ALA A 64 -5.71 -16.11 4.17
C ALA A 64 -6.64 -17.22 4.65
N GLU A 65 -6.75 -17.34 5.96
CA GLU A 65 -7.73 -18.22 6.60
C GLU A 65 -9.07 -17.49 6.76
N LYS A 66 -10.15 -18.28 6.88
CA LYS A 66 -11.46 -17.78 7.27
C LYS A 66 -11.36 -16.94 8.55
N ASP A 67 -12.12 -15.86 8.60
CA ASP A 67 -12.19 -14.90 9.70
C ASP A 67 -10.90 -14.08 9.90
N TYR A 68 -9.90 -14.22 9.02
CA TYR A 68 -8.75 -13.33 8.99
C TYR A 68 -9.22 -11.89 8.76
N ARG A 69 -8.70 -10.97 9.57
CA ARG A 69 -8.98 -9.54 9.46
C ARG A 69 -7.92 -8.89 8.59
N LEU A 70 -8.24 -8.70 7.31
CA LEU A 70 -7.38 -8.02 6.36
C LEU A 70 -7.51 -6.50 6.50
N TYR A 71 -6.39 -5.81 6.58
CA TYR A 71 -6.33 -4.35 6.44
C TYR A 71 -5.92 -3.97 5.01
N ILE A 72 -6.59 -2.97 4.45
CA ILE A 72 -6.27 -2.38 3.14
C ILE A 72 -6.22 -0.86 3.28
N SER A 73 -5.14 -0.26 2.77
CA SER A 73 -5.02 1.18 2.55
C SER A 73 -4.76 1.50 1.08
N LEU A 74 -5.33 2.60 0.61
CA LEU A 74 -5.11 3.16 -0.74
C LEU A 74 -4.81 4.65 -0.61
N GLY A 75 -3.74 5.08 -1.26
CA GLY A 75 -3.40 6.50 -1.35
C GLY A 75 -2.76 6.91 -2.67
N VAL A 76 -2.54 8.21 -2.78
CA VAL A 76 -2.01 8.91 -3.95
C VAL A 76 -0.95 9.90 -3.47
N PRO A 77 0.22 10.00 -4.11
CA PRO A 77 1.21 10.98 -3.72
C PRO A 77 0.68 12.41 -3.92
N VAL A 78 1.02 13.32 -3.01
CA VAL A 78 0.61 14.73 -3.09
C VAL A 78 1.40 15.41 -4.19
N ILE A 79 0.82 15.42 -5.38
CA ILE A 79 1.37 16.03 -6.59
C ILE A 79 0.26 16.85 -7.23
N ASN A 80 0.54 18.09 -7.63
CA ASN A 80 -0.50 19.02 -8.13
C ASN A 80 -1.31 18.42 -9.31
N ARG A 81 -0.67 17.64 -10.19
CA ARG A 81 -1.34 16.96 -11.31
C ARG A 81 -2.30 15.83 -10.88
N LEU A 82 -2.20 15.34 -9.64
CA LEU A 82 -2.99 14.23 -9.09
C LEU A 82 -4.08 14.69 -8.10
N LYS A 83 -4.27 16.00 -7.89
CA LYS A 83 -5.26 16.54 -6.93
C LYS A 83 -6.69 16.02 -7.13
N ASN A 84 -7.06 15.76 -8.39
CA ASN A 84 -8.37 15.26 -8.79
C ASN A 84 -8.33 13.77 -9.17
N TYR A 85 -7.19 13.10 -8.99
CA TYR A 85 -7.04 11.69 -9.30
C TYR A 85 -7.84 10.86 -8.30
N ARG A 86 -8.67 9.93 -8.79
CA ARG A 86 -9.57 9.11 -7.97
C ARG A 86 -9.42 7.63 -8.32
N PRO A 87 -8.34 6.99 -7.81
CA PRO A 87 -8.16 5.55 -7.99
C PRO A 87 -9.18 4.76 -7.17
N ALA A 88 -9.29 3.46 -7.42
CA ALA A 88 -10.07 2.55 -6.62
C ALA A 88 -9.23 1.34 -6.21
N VAL A 89 -9.70 0.63 -5.19
CA VAL A 89 -9.14 -0.67 -4.82
C VAL A 89 -10.25 -1.71 -4.74
N ALA A 90 -10.05 -2.86 -5.36
CA ALA A 90 -10.95 -4.01 -5.26
C ALA A 90 -10.30 -5.12 -4.43
N LEU A 91 -11.06 -5.72 -3.52
CA LEU A 91 -10.72 -6.97 -2.85
C LEU A 91 -11.48 -8.10 -3.55
N VAL A 92 -10.78 -9.08 -4.10
CA VAL A 92 -11.32 -10.19 -4.88
C VAL A 92 -10.99 -11.50 -4.16
N GLY A 93 -11.93 -12.44 -4.10
CA GLY A 93 -11.66 -13.75 -3.50
C GLY A 93 -12.92 -14.57 -3.19
N PRO A 94 -12.72 -15.74 -2.55
CA PRO A 94 -13.80 -16.68 -2.27
C PRO A 94 -14.78 -16.13 -1.22
N GLY A 95 -16.07 -16.45 -1.41
CA GLY A 95 -17.15 -16.08 -0.50
C GLY A 95 -17.51 -14.59 -0.45
N LEU A 96 -16.85 -13.74 -1.25
CA LEU A 96 -17.24 -12.35 -1.42
C LEU A 96 -18.47 -12.23 -2.33
N PRO A 97 -19.22 -11.11 -2.29
CA PRO A 97 -20.39 -10.90 -3.15
C PRO A 97 -20.03 -10.89 -4.64
N GLU A 98 -20.99 -11.28 -5.49
CA GLU A 98 -20.84 -11.08 -6.93
C GLU A 98 -20.68 -9.59 -7.25
N SER A 99 -19.74 -9.27 -8.14
CA SER A 99 -19.44 -7.88 -8.51
C SER A 99 -18.98 -7.79 -9.95
N LYS A 100 -19.31 -6.68 -10.60
CA LYS A 100 -18.88 -6.36 -11.96
C LYS A 100 -17.68 -5.43 -11.88
N LEU A 101 -16.51 -5.94 -12.27
CA LEU A 101 -15.28 -5.17 -12.37
C LEU A 101 -14.93 -4.91 -13.84
N PRO A 102 -14.21 -3.81 -14.17
CA PRO A 102 -13.80 -3.51 -15.54
C PRO A 102 -12.65 -4.42 -16.03
N PHE A 103 -12.37 -5.51 -15.32
CA PHE A 103 -11.32 -6.47 -15.64
C PHE A 103 -11.73 -7.87 -15.18
N LYS A 104 -11.07 -8.89 -15.76
CA LYS A 104 -11.33 -10.29 -15.42
C LYS A 104 -10.80 -10.62 -14.03
N ILE A 105 -11.59 -11.36 -13.26
CA ILE A 105 -11.21 -11.93 -11.96
C ILE A 105 -11.12 -13.45 -12.02
N PRO A 106 -10.47 -14.12 -11.04
CA PRO A 106 -10.47 -15.57 -10.99
C PRO A 106 -11.90 -16.15 -11.00
N PRO A 107 -12.13 -17.30 -11.66
CA PRO A 107 -13.42 -17.95 -11.67
C PRO A 107 -13.95 -18.20 -10.25
N SER A 108 -15.26 -18.12 -10.07
CA SER A 108 -15.94 -18.39 -8.79
C SER A 108 -15.55 -17.44 -7.64
N SER A 109 -14.85 -16.34 -7.92
CA SER A 109 -14.55 -15.29 -6.95
C SER A 109 -15.61 -14.20 -6.99
N GLY A 110 -15.91 -13.64 -5.82
CA GLY A 110 -16.62 -12.36 -5.71
C GLY A 110 -15.65 -11.21 -5.48
N ALA A 111 -16.18 -9.99 -5.32
CA ALA A 111 -15.38 -8.83 -4.97
C ALA A 111 -16.12 -7.78 -4.13
N ILE A 112 -15.34 -7.04 -3.34
CA ILE A 112 -15.76 -5.80 -2.69
C ILE A 112 -14.98 -4.66 -3.34
N LEU A 113 -15.69 -3.61 -3.76
CA LEU A 113 -15.11 -2.44 -4.39
C LEU A 113 -15.06 -1.26 -3.40
N PHE A 114 -13.92 -0.58 -3.35
CA PHE A 114 -13.72 0.66 -2.62
C PHE A 114 -13.40 1.78 -3.61
N GLU A 115 -14.44 2.53 -3.98
CA GLU A 115 -14.33 3.70 -4.85
C GLU A 115 -13.96 4.95 -4.06
N THR A 116 -13.28 5.90 -4.71
CA THR A 116 -12.85 7.15 -4.08
C THR A 116 -13.53 8.40 -4.64
N ASP A 117 -14.37 8.27 -5.69
CA ASP A 117 -15.04 9.40 -6.36
C ASP A 117 -15.88 10.28 -5.42
N SER A 118 -16.49 9.68 -4.40
CA SER A 118 -17.30 10.39 -3.39
C SER A 118 -16.48 11.02 -2.27
N ILE A 119 -15.16 10.75 -2.21
CA ILE A 119 -14.26 11.26 -1.19
C ILE A 119 -13.73 12.63 -1.63
N ILE A 120 -14.31 13.67 -1.04
CA ILE A 120 -13.95 15.07 -1.33
C ILE A 120 -12.63 15.45 -0.64
N ASN A 121 -12.47 15.06 0.64
CA ASN A 121 -11.34 15.41 1.47
C ASN A 121 -10.62 14.13 1.95
N PRO A 122 -9.63 13.61 1.21
CA PRO A 122 -8.79 12.51 1.69
C PRO A 122 -7.92 12.96 2.87
N GLU A 123 -7.47 12.00 3.67
CA GLU A 123 -6.55 12.26 4.77
C GLU A 123 -5.17 12.67 4.22
N PHE A 124 -4.61 13.78 4.69
CA PHE A 124 -3.23 14.14 4.39
C PHE A 124 -2.29 13.42 5.35
N PHE A 125 -1.25 12.79 4.81
CA PHE A 125 -0.23 12.06 5.56
C PHE A 125 1.17 12.46 5.10
N HIS A 126 2.02 12.81 6.06
CA HIS A 126 3.43 13.10 5.85
C HIS A 126 4.30 11.96 6.38
N GLU A 127 5.12 11.35 5.53
CA GLU A 127 6.05 10.28 5.92
C GLU A 127 7.45 10.87 6.20
N PRO A 128 7.94 10.85 7.45
CA PRO A 128 9.15 11.59 7.83
C PRO A 128 10.46 11.00 7.29
N ILE A 129 10.57 9.68 7.06
CA ILE A 129 11.83 9.05 6.63
C ILE A 129 12.17 9.43 5.20
N THR A 130 11.22 9.32 4.29
CA THR A 130 11.36 9.63 2.86
C THR A 130 11.07 11.10 2.57
N ASN A 131 10.45 11.80 3.55
CA ASN A 131 10.03 13.19 3.45
C ASN A 131 9.12 13.39 2.22
N THR A 132 8.03 12.61 2.20
CA THR A 132 7.03 12.61 1.13
C THR A 132 5.63 12.69 1.69
N ASP A 133 4.73 13.26 0.91
CA ASP A 133 3.34 13.48 1.29
C ASP A 133 2.38 12.62 0.46
N SER A 134 1.33 12.11 1.09
CA SER A 134 0.28 11.32 0.45
C SER A 134 -1.12 11.76 0.88
N TRP A 135 -2.07 11.68 -0.04
CA TRP A 135 -3.50 11.65 0.25
C TRP A 135 -3.94 10.20 0.43
N ILE A 136 -4.46 9.85 1.61
CA ILE A 136 -5.02 8.53 1.91
C ILE A 136 -6.53 8.59 1.75
N TYR A 137 -7.05 7.75 0.85
CA TYR A 137 -8.48 7.68 0.55
C TYR A 137 -9.17 6.56 1.31
N ILE A 138 -8.56 5.38 1.36
CA ILE A 138 -9.16 4.19 1.96
C ILE A 138 -8.29 3.71 3.10
N LYS A 139 -8.91 3.40 4.24
CA LYS A 139 -8.37 2.60 5.35
C LYS A 139 -9.48 1.68 5.85
N LYS A 140 -9.42 0.39 5.54
CA LYS A 140 -10.51 -0.56 5.85
C LYS A 140 -9.99 -1.85 6.44
N TRP A 141 -10.72 -2.34 7.43
CA TRP A 141 -10.62 -3.71 7.91
C TRP A 141 -11.76 -4.53 7.32
N ILE A 142 -11.44 -5.69 6.76
CA ILE A 142 -12.39 -6.63 6.19
C ILE A 142 -12.15 -7.99 6.84
N THR A 143 -13.21 -8.62 7.34
CA THR A 143 -13.17 -10.01 7.81
C THR A 143 -13.43 -10.92 6.62
N LEU A 144 -12.46 -11.80 6.31
CA LEU A 144 -12.54 -12.65 5.13
C LEU A 144 -13.47 -13.85 5.39
N PRO A 145 -14.50 -14.08 4.53
CA PRO A 145 -15.56 -15.04 4.83
C PRO A 145 -15.13 -16.50 4.68
N GLN A 146 -14.06 -16.78 3.96
CA GLN A 146 -13.58 -18.13 3.65
C GLN A 146 -12.05 -18.19 3.63
N SER A 147 -11.50 -19.37 3.85
CA SER A 147 -10.08 -19.61 3.61
C SER A 147 -9.81 -19.71 2.11
N GLY A 148 -8.70 -19.14 1.66
CA GLY A 148 -8.23 -19.28 0.27
C GLY A 148 -7.41 -18.09 -0.22
N THR A 149 -7.27 -18.03 -1.53
CA THR A 149 -6.51 -16.98 -2.20
C THR A 149 -7.35 -15.72 -2.39
N TYR A 150 -6.84 -14.59 -1.92
CA TYR A 150 -7.42 -13.27 -2.11
C TYR A 150 -6.49 -12.38 -2.93
N TYR A 151 -7.09 -11.41 -3.62
CA TYR A 151 -6.38 -10.42 -4.40
C TYR A 151 -6.80 -9.00 -4.01
N ILE A 152 -5.83 -8.10 -3.90
CA ILE A 152 -6.05 -6.66 -3.76
C ILE A 152 -5.62 -6.02 -5.08
N VAL A 153 -6.53 -5.31 -5.73
CA VAL A 153 -6.31 -4.74 -7.07
C VAL A 153 -6.43 -3.23 -6.99
N GLY A 154 -5.31 -2.51 -7.14
CA GLY A 154 -5.28 -1.05 -7.26
C GLY A 154 -5.33 -0.64 -8.72
N TYR A 155 -6.24 0.27 -9.08
CA TYR A 155 -6.44 0.72 -10.46
C TYR A 155 -7.15 2.08 -10.52
N HIS A 156 -7.30 2.66 -11.71
CA HIS A 156 -8.19 3.79 -11.95
C HIS A 156 -9.48 3.33 -12.65
N PRO A 157 -10.70 3.69 -12.17
CA PRO A 157 -11.96 3.23 -12.78
C PRO A 157 -12.13 3.57 -14.26
N LYS A 158 -11.48 4.63 -14.73
CA LYS A 158 -11.48 5.09 -16.13
C LYS A 158 -10.17 4.83 -16.87
N ASP A 159 -9.29 4.00 -16.29
CA ASP A 159 -7.93 3.73 -16.79
C ASP A 159 -7.10 5.03 -17.04
N GLU A 160 -7.36 6.11 -16.27
CA GLU A 160 -6.61 7.35 -16.40
C GLU A 160 -5.20 7.18 -15.83
N PRO A 161 -4.15 7.62 -16.56
CA PRO A 161 -2.78 7.54 -16.09
C PRO A 161 -2.56 8.36 -14.82
N GLY A 162 -1.75 7.83 -13.92
CA GLY A 162 -1.51 8.47 -12.63
C GLY A 162 -0.66 7.61 -11.71
N LYS A 163 -0.68 7.94 -10.43
CA LYS A 163 0.11 7.24 -9.41
C LYS A 163 -0.79 6.89 -8.25
N LEU A 164 -0.70 5.66 -7.79
CA LEU A 164 -1.36 5.19 -6.59
C LEU A 164 -0.41 4.28 -5.81
N TRP A 165 -0.74 4.07 -4.55
CA TRP A 165 -0.11 3.03 -3.76
C TRP A 165 -1.15 2.25 -2.96
N VAL A 166 -0.89 0.96 -2.78
CA VAL A 166 -1.73 0.05 -2.00
C VAL A 166 -0.88 -0.54 -0.89
N ALA A 167 -1.46 -0.60 0.32
CA ALA A 167 -0.82 -1.23 1.47
C ALA A 167 -1.74 -2.26 2.13
N PRO A 168 -1.43 -3.57 2.02
CA PRO A 168 -1.96 -4.57 2.94
C PRO A 168 -1.25 -4.47 4.29
N GLY A 169 -1.99 -4.67 5.38
CA GLY A 169 -1.41 -4.81 6.71
C GLY A 169 -1.07 -3.48 7.42
N THR A 170 -0.86 -3.60 8.73
CA THR A 170 -0.62 -2.44 9.63
C THR A 170 0.62 -2.59 10.48
N LYS A 171 1.21 -3.80 10.57
CA LYS A 171 2.37 -4.04 11.43
C LYS A 171 3.63 -3.63 10.69
N GLU A 172 4.33 -2.68 11.25
CA GLU A 172 5.65 -2.31 10.73
C GLU A 172 6.70 -3.32 11.22
N GLN A 173 7.48 -3.86 10.29
CA GLN A 173 8.61 -4.72 10.63
C GLN A 173 9.89 -4.14 10.02
N TRP A 174 10.55 -3.30 10.81
CA TRP A 174 11.88 -2.73 10.54
C TRP A 174 12.94 -3.48 11.35
N GLY A 175 13.86 -4.15 10.67
CA GLY A 175 15.06 -4.73 11.27
C GLY A 175 16.28 -3.82 11.14
N ILE A 176 17.35 -4.10 11.89
CA ILE A 176 18.64 -3.36 11.80
C ILE A 176 19.22 -3.40 10.37
N GLY A 177 18.95 -4.46 9.61
CA GLY A 177 19.33 -4.58 8.19
C GLY A 177 18.55 -3.66 7.24
N ASP A 178 17.33 -3.22 7.60
CA ASP A 178 16.52 -2.31 6.79
C ASP A 178 17.05 -0.87 6.87
N ILE A 179 17.77 -0.52 7.94
CA ILE A 179 18.48 0.78 8.10
C ILE A 179 19.54 0.95 7.00
N PHE A 180 20.30 -0.11 6.69
CA PHE A 180 21.30 -0.07 5.61
C PHE A 180 20.67 -0.01 4.21
N ARG A 181 19.38 -0.35 4.07
CA ARG A 181 18.61 -0.26 2.83
C ARG A 181 17.89 1.07 2.66
N LEU A 182 17.94 1.96 3.66
CA LEU A 182 17.25 3.24 3.60
C LEU A 182 17.61 4.07 2.36
N PRO A 183 18.89 4.23 1.94
CA PRO A 183 19.19 4.99 0.72
C PRO A 183 18.56 4.39 -0.55
N SER A 184 18.53 3.05 -0.65
CA SER A 184 17.89 2.33 -1.77
C SER A 184 16.36 2.34 -1.72
N ILE A 185 15.75 2.72 -0.60
CA ILE A 185 14.29 2.87 -0.44
C ILE A 185 13.88 4.34 -0.64
N ILE A 186 14.61 5.26 0.00
CA ILE A 186 14.31 6.70 0.01
C ILE A 186 14.32 7.26 -1.41
N LYS A 187 15.35 6.98 -2.21
CA LYS A 187 15.47 7.55 -3.56
C LYS A 187 14.31 7.14 -4.48
N PRO A 188 13.96 5.85 -4.63
CA PRO A 188 12.80 5.46 -5.44
C PRO A 188 11.47 6.01 -4.93
N VAL A 189 11.24 6.02 -3.62
CA VAL A 189 9.99 6.57 -3.04
C VAL A 189 9.88 8.07 -3.33
N ARG A 190 10.96 8.83 -3.11
CA ARG A 190 11.01 10.26 -3.43
C ARG A 190 10.81 10.53 -4.92
N GLN A 191 11.44 9.74 -5.80
CA GLN A 191 11.24 9.82 -7.25
C GLN A 191 9.79 9.53 -7.65
N PHE A 192 9.15 8.53 -7.04
CA PHE A 192 7.73 8.25 -7.25
C PHE A 192 6.85 9.44 -6.83
N HIS A 193 7.19 10.11 -5.73
CA HIS A 193 6.50 11.31 -5.23
C HIS A 193 6.91 12.61 -5.95
N GLU A 194 7.82 12.56 -6.93
CA GLU A 194 8.36 13.74 -7.64
C GLU A 194 9.02 14.76 -6.69
N VAL A 195 9.60 14.26 -5.59
CA VAL A 195 10.40 15.03 -4.65
C VAL A 195 11.88 14.74 -4.92
N TYR A 196 12.66 15.77 -5.27
CA TYR A 196 14.08 15.64 -5.61
C TYR A 196 14.95 16.14 -4.46
#